data_AF-A0A0S8I4K7-F1
#
_entry.id   AF-A0A0S8I4K7-F1
#
_cell.length_a   1.000
_cell.length_b   1.000
_cell.length_c   1.000
_cell.angle_alpha   90.00
_cell.angle_beta   90.00
_cell.angle_gamma   90.00
#
_symmetry.space_group_name_H-M   'P 1'
#
loop_
_entity.id
_entity.type
_entity.pdbx_description
1 polymer ?
#
loop_
_entity_poly.entity_id
_entity_poly.type
_entity_poly.pdbx_seq_one_letter_code
_entity_poly.pdbx_strand_id
1 'polypeptide(L)'
;MINYLSTFTYTNGAAFPDTLSINATGAGTADGTEIIKALIDDIWGGRYALMDAAGLTPDAVTEAPGTSQLLDAIRKISGSPGEGVIWWKDDDPSITGDRVLLLNGQGILRANYPELDAAVYVGDTANPTASAFYRSDDASGVVRNVSGAYLILPDTRGYALRGLDVAASVDPDGASRDLGSVQDFAIENITGAFDARLNSLLGGSDIGAFAFTTAGSASDVSTTGSTLIRTVTFDASTVVNTATETRMVNVATKFGIRY
;
A
#
# COMPACT_ATOMS: atom_id res chain seq x y z
N MET A 1 -0.40 -17.94 34.83
CA MET A 1 -1.25 -17.18 35.77
C MET A 1 -0.44 -17.03 37.05
N ILE A 2 -0.15 -15.80 37.49
CA ILE A 2 0.58 -15.57 38.73
C ILE A 2 -0.31 -16.04 39.89
N ASN A 3 0.23 -16.87 40.78
CA ASN A 3 -0.49 -17.29 41.98
C ASN A 3 -0.33 -16.21 43.06
N TYR A 4 -1.35 -15.39 43.23
CA TYR A 4 -1.38 -14.33 44.23
C TYR A 4 -1.63 -14.83 45.66
N LEU A 5 -2.01 -16.09 45.84
CA LEU A 5 -2.38 -16.67 47.13
C LEU A 5 -1.22 -16.65 48.13
N SER A 6 0.00 -16.92 47.67
CA SER A 6 1.18 -16.92 48.53
C SER A 6 1.59 -15.53 49.03
N THR A 7 0.95 -14.48 48.52
CA THR A 7 1.22 -13.08 48.85
C THR A 7 0.08 -12.39 49.59
N PHE A 8 -1.11 -13.00 49.68
CA PHE A 8 -2.21 -12.45 50.48
C PHE A 8 -2.12 -12.92 51.93
N THR A 9 -2.16 -11.97 52.87
CA THR A 9 -2.14 -12.26 54.32
C THR A 9 -3.56 -12.52 54.86
N TYR A 10 -4.55 -11.81 54.31
CA TYR A 10 -5.92 -11.79 54.83
C TYR A 10 -6.89 -12.40 53.82
N THR A 11 -7.20 -13.69 53.99
CA THR A 11 -8.17 -14.44 53.15
C THR A 11 -9.04 -15.35 54.03
N ASN A 12 -10.04 -16.01 53.44
CA ASN A 12 -10.82 -17.04 54.13
C ASN A 12 -10.03 -18.33 54.47
N GLY A 13 -8.74 -18.42 54.10
CA GLY A 13 -7.88 -19.57 54.37
C GLY A 13 -8.17 -20.82 53.54
N ALA A 14 -9.10 -20.75 52.57
CA ALA A 14 -9.39 -21.87 51.68
C ALA A 14 -8.29 -22.00 50.60
N ALA A 15 -8.03 -23.24 50.17
CA ALA A 15 -7.11 -23.50 49.06
C ALA A 15 -7.69 -22.99 47.73
N PHE A 16 -6.82 -22.57 46.82
CA PHE A 16 -7.22 -22.21 45.46
C PHE A 16 -7.95 -23.39 44.78
N PRO A 17 -9.05 -23.18 44.03
CA PRO A 17 -9.62 -21.88 43.61
C PRO A 17 -10.65 -21.25 44.57
N ASP A 18 -10.92 -21.87 45.73
CA ASP A 18 -12.02 -21.47 46.63
C ASP A 18 -11.65 -20.36 47.62
N THR A 19 -10.47 -19.75 47.44
CA THR A 19 -10.04 -18.62 48.27
C THR A 19 -10.92 -17.39 48.00
N LEU A 20 -11.52 -16.86 49.06
CA LEU A 20 -12.36 -15.68 49.02
C LEU A 20 -11.68 -14.50 49.72
N SER A 21 -11.97 -13.30 49.22
CA SER A 21 -11.62 -12.06 49.91
C SER A 21 -12.45 -11.90 51.18
N ILE A 22 -11.86 -11.30 52.21
CA ILE A 22 -12.54 -10.92 53.44
C ILE A 22 -12.61 -9.41 53.55
N ASN A 23 -13.75 -8.91 54.03
CA ASN A 23 -13.92 -7.48 54.29
C ASN A 23 -13.12 -7.08 55.54
N ALA A 24 -12.60 -5.86 55.52
CA ALA A 24 -12.07 -5.25 56.73
C ALA A 24 -13.18 -5.12 57.79
N THR A 25 -12.85 -5.34 59.06
CA THR A 25 -13.85 -5.29 60.15
C THR A 25 -14.30 -3.86 60.46
N GLY A 26 -13.57 -2.84 60.01
CA GLY A 26 -13.95 -1.44 60.13
C GLY A 26 -13.13 -0.50 59.24
N ALA A 27 -13.51 0.77 59.20
CA ALA A 27 -12.73 1.77 58.49
C ALA A 27 -11.35 1.95 59.16
N GLY A 28 -10.28 1.81 58.38
CA GLY A 28 -8.90 1.94 58.87
C GLY A 28 -8.31 0.69 59.52
N THR A 29 -9.05 -0.44 59.56
CA THR A 29 -8.49 -1.72 60.00
C THR A 29 -7.72 -2.38 58.87
N ALA A 30 -6.55 -2.95 59.17
CA ALA A 30 -5.65 -3.57 58.20
C ALA A 30 -5.91 -5.09 58.04
N ASP A 31 -7.15 -5.54 58.25
CA ASP A 31 -7.54 -6.95 58.33
C ASP A 31 -8.42 -7.43 57.15
N GLY A 32 -8.71 -6.54 56.20
CA GLY A 32 -9.30 -6.91 54.92
C GLY A 32 -8.24 -7.44 53.94
N THR A 33 -8.67 -8.20 52.94
CA THR A 33 -7.76 -8.69 51.88
C THR A 33 -6.99 -7.54 51.24
N GLU A 34 -5.66 -7.62 51.29
CA GLU A 34 -4.77 -6.56 50.83
C GLU A 34 -4.87 -6.38 49.31
N ILE A 35 -4.75 -5.14 48.83
CA ILE A 35 -4.38 -4.89 47.44
C ILE A 35 -2.86 -4.96 47.37
N ILE A 36 -2.33 -6.10 46.93
CA ILE A 36 -0.88 -6.33 46.90
C ILE A 36 -0.23 -5.70 45.66
N LYS A 37 1.04 -5.29 45.80
CA LYS A 37 1.83 -4.69 44.71
C LYS A 37 1.83 -5.56 43.45
N ALA A 38 1.96 -6.88 43.59
CA ALA A 38 1.98 -7.80 42.46
C ALA A 38 0.67 -7.77 41.63
N LEU A 39 -0.48 -7.57 42.28
CA LEU A 39 -1.78 -7.44 41.61
C LEU A 39 -1.88 -6.10 40.88
N ILE A 40 -1.42 -5.02 41.52
CA ILE A 40 -1.38 -3.69 40.90
C ILE A 40 -0.45 -3.70 39.68
N ASP A 41 0.75 -4.28 39.81
CA ASP A 41 1.72 -4.37 38.74
C ASP A 41 1.21 -5.22 37.57
N ASP A 42 0.47 -6.31 37.81
CA ASP A 42 -0.10 -7.12 36.72
C ASP A 42 -1.22 -6.37 35.98
N ILE A 43 -2.14 -5.74 36.72
CA ILE A 43 -3.28 -5.00 36.13
C ILE A 43 -2.82 -3.72 35.42
N TRP A 44 -1.94 -2.95 36.05
CA TRP A 44 -1.52 -1.63 35.57
C TRP A 44 -0.21 -1.67 34.80
N GLY A 45 0.73 -2.52 35.18
CA GLY A 45 2.02 -2.62 34.51
C GLY A 45 1.90 -3.08 33.07
N GLY A 46 1.00 -4.03 32.77
CA GLY A 46 0.72 -4.43 31.39
C GLY A 46 0.14 -3.30 30.54
N ARG A 47 -0.78 -2.50 31.11
CA ARG A 47 -1.38 -1.33 30.45
C ARG A 47 -0.37 -0.22 30.22
N TYR A 48 0.46 0.05 31.23
CA TYR A 48 1.51 1.05 31.17
C TYR A 48 2.56 0.69 30.13
N ALA A 49 3.03 -0.56 30.12
CA ALA A 49 3.99 -1.04 29.12
C ALA A 49 3.43 -0.92 27.69
N LEU A 50 2.13 -1.18 27.50
CA LEU A 50 1.47 -1.03 26.20
C LEU A 50 1.42 0.45 25.76
N MET A 51 1.05 1.36 26.66
CA MET A 51 1.04 2.79 26.37
C MET A 51 2.43 3.35 26.10
N ASP A 52 3.42 2.95 26.90
CA ASP A 52 4.83 3.34 26.73
C ASP A 52 5.38 2.86 25.38
N ALA A 53 5.11 1.61 25.00
CA ALA A 53 5.47 1.07 23.69
C ALA A 53 4.81 1.82 22.52
N ALA A 54 3.63 2.41 22.73
CA ALA A 54 2.93 3.24 21.76
C ALA A 54 3.30 4.74 21.85
N GLY A 55 4.20 5.13 22.76
CA GLY A 55 4.59 6.53 22.99
C GLY A 55 3.47 7.39 23.58
N LEU A 56 2.50 6.79 24.27
CA LEU A 56 1.37 7.48 24.90
C LEU A 56 1.59 7.65 26.40
N THR A 57 1.14 8.79 26.94
CA THR A 57 1.12 9.04 28.39
C THR A 57 -0.32 8.94 28.89
N PRO A 58 -0.58 8.23 30.01
CA PRO A 58 -1.91 8.17 30.62
C PRO A 58 -2.50 9.57 30.87
N ASP A 59 -3.71 9.83 30.40
CA ASP A 59 -4.38 11.14 30.50
C ASP A 59 -5.39 11.24 31.67
N ALA A 60 -5.54 10.17 32.45
CA ALA A 60 -6.52 10.03 33.52
C ALA A 60 -7.99 10.17 33.07
N VAL A 61 -8.26 10.05 31.77
CA VAL A 61 -9.62 10.01 31.22
C VAL A 61 -10.16 8.59 31.35
N THR A 62 -11.44 8.47 31.69
CA THR A 62 -12.11 7.16 31.73
C THR A 62 -12.15 6.56 30.33
N GLU A 63 -11.57 5.37 30.18
CA GLU A 63 -11.57 4.60 28.93
C GLU A 63 -13.00 4.37 28.43
N ALA A 64 -13.31 4.83 27.22
CA ALA A 64 -14.58 4.62 26.54
C ALA A 64 -14.35 4.33 25.05
N PRO A 65 -15.30 3.67 24.35
CA PRO A 65 -15.21 3.49 22.91
C PRO A 65 -15.00 4.84 22.19
N GLY A 66 -13.93 4.96 21.42
CA GLY A 66 -13.57 6.18 20.69
C GLY A 66 -12.67 7.17 21.45
N THR A 67 -12.47 7.00 22.77
CA THR A 67 -11.55 7.82 23.58
C THR A 67 -10.59 6.97 24.41
N SER A 68 -10.46 5.69 24.06
CA SER A 68 -9.65 4.72 24.80
C SER A 68 -8.19 4.80 24.39
N GLN A 69 -7.33 5.28 25.30
CA GLN A 69 -5.89 5.33 25.08
C GLN A 69 -5.29 3.93 24.93
N LEU A 70 -5.86 2.92 25.61
CA LEU A 70 -5.45 1.53 25.45
C LEU A 70 -5.71 1.00 24.04
N LEU A 71 -6.90 1.28 23.48
CA LEU A 71 -7.20 0.88 22.10
C LEU A 71 -6.28 1.62 21.12
N ASP A 72 -6.00 2.89 21.35
CA ASP A 72 -5.09 3.67 20.50
C ASP A 72 -3.65 3.17 20.59
N ALA A 73 -3.19 2.74 21.77
CA ALA A 73 -1.90 2.10 21.94
C ALA A 73 -1.79 0.80 21.11
N ILE A 74 -2.79 -0.09 21.24
CA ILE A 74 -2.85 -1.33 20.46
C ILE A 74 -2.84 -1.03 18.96
N ARG A 75 -3.60 -0.03 18.53
CA ARG A 75 -3.68 0.38 17.12
C ARG A 75 -2.32 0.84 16.60
N LYS A 76 -1.65 1.75 17.30
CA LYS A 76 -0.31 2.24 16.92
C LYS A 76 0.72 1.12 16.85
N ILE A 77 0.66 0.17 17.77
CA ILE A 77 1.56 -0.99 17.78
C ILE A 77 1.24 -1.96 16.63
N SER A 78 -0.04 -2.11 16.28
CA SER A 78 -0.47 -3.01 15.21
C SER A 78 -0.19 -2.46 13.81
N GLY A 79 -0.03 -1.15 13.67
CA GLY A 79 0.28 -0.47 12.41
C GLY A 79 0.36 1.05 12.56
N SER A 80 1.29 1.67 11.84
CA SER A 80 1.44 3.13 11.83
C SER A 80 0.61 3.77 10.72
N PRO A 81 0.07 4.99 10.92
CA PRO A 81 -0.50 5.79 9.84
C PRO A 81 0.51 5.94 8.70
N GLY A 82 0.05 5.79 7.46
CA GLY A 82 0.89 5.82 6.26
C GLY A 82 1.44 4.46 5.81
N GLU A 83 1.25 3.40 6.59
CA GLU A 83 1.66 2.04 6.19
C GLU A 83 0.76 1.51 5.06
N GLY A 84 1.39 1.13 3.94
CA GLY A 84 0.71 0.52 2.80
C GLY A 84 0.30 -0.92 3.09
N VAL A 85 -0.92 -1.29 2.71
CA VAL A 85 -1.46 -2.64 2.90
C VAL A 85 -2.06 -3.19 1.62
N ILE A 86 -1.95 -4.50 1.44
CA ILE A 86 -2.68 -5.24 0.41
C ILE A 86 -4.02 -5.70 0.99
N TRP A 87 -5.09 -5.46 0.26
CA TRP A 87 -6.45 -5.71 0.70
C TRP A 87 -7.15 -6.72 -0.22
N TRP A 88 -7.36 -7.91 0.32
CA TRP A 88 -7.95 -9.04 -0.38
C TRP A 88 -9.46 -9.21 -0.18
N LYS A 89 -10.05 -8.51 0.79
CA LYS A 89 -11.50 -8.58 0.99
C LYS A 89 -12.21 -7.83 -0.14
N ASP A 90 -13.34 -8.39 -0.59
CA ASP A 90 -14.13 -7.75 -1.65
C ASP A 90 -14.94 -6.54 -1.11
N ASP A 91 -15.21 -6.51 0.19
CA ASP A 91 -15.87 -5.39 0.83
C ASP A 91 -14.94 -4.17 0.99
N ASP A 92 -15.57 -3.00 1.13
CA ASP A 92 -14.89 -1.77 1.50
C ASP A 92 -14.48 -1.82 2.99
N PRO A 93 -13.23 -1.49 3.35
CA PRO A 93 -12.78 -1.48 4.75
C PRO A 93 -13.66 -0.67 5.70
N SER A 94 -14.33 0.37 5.19
CA SER A 94 -15.25 1.20 5.99
C SER A 94 -16.47 0.44 6.49
N ILE A 95 -16.91 -0.61 5.78
CA ILE A 95 -18.08 -1.43 6.16
C ILE A 95 -17.77 -2.25 7.42
N THR A 96 -16.55 -2.78 7.50
CA THR A 96 -16.09 -3.60 8.62
C THR A 96 -15.46 -2.77 9.76
N GLY A 97 -15.30 -1.46 9.56
CA GLY A 97 -14.62 -0.58 10.51
C GLY A 97 -13.11 -0.81 10.57
N ASP A 98 -12.54 -1.41 9.53
CA ASP A 98 -11.10 -1.63 9.42
C ASP A 98 -10.39 -0.28 9.16
N ARG A 99 -9.27 -0.02 9.85
CA ARG A 99 -8.49 1.23 9.72
C ARG A 99 -7.64 1.25 8.45
N VAL A 100 -8.30 1.12 7.31
CA VAL A 100 -7.67 1.15 5.98
C VAL A 100 -8.50 2.05 5.07
N LEU A 101 -7.83 2.94 4.35
CA LEU A 101 -8.42 3.68 3.24
C LEU A 101 -7.89 3.10 1.95
N LEU A 102 -8.77 2.73 1.02
CA LEU A 102 -8.36 2.26 -0.30
C LEU A 102 -7.73 3.40 -1.11
N LEU A 103 -6.71 3.11 -1.91
CA LEU A 103 -5.99 4.10 -2.71
C LEU A 103 -6.62 4.23 -4.10
N ASN A 104 -7.75 4.93 -4.19
CA ASN A 104 -8.55 5.10 -5.41
C ASN A 104 -8.54 6.55 -5.94
N GLY A 105 -7.58 7.37 -5.54
CA GLY A 105 -7.47 8.77 -6.00
C GLY A 105 -8.37 9.77 -5.26
N GLN A 106 -9.10 9.35 -4.23
CA GLN A 106 -10.04 10.23 -3.54
C GLN A 106 -9.37 11.22 -2.58
N GLY A 107 -9.97 12.40 -2.44
CA GLY A 107 -9.68 13.33 -1.37
C GLY A 107 -10.37 12.95 -0.07
N ILE A 108 -9.62 12.89 1.03
CA ILE A 108 -10.14 12.63 2.38
C ILE A 108 -10.11 13.90 3.22
N LEU A 109 -11.09 14.08 4.11
CA LEU A 109 -11.13 15.21 5.02
C LEU A 109 -10.02 15.09 6.07
N ARG A 110 -9.08 16.03 6.07
CA ARG A 110 -7.93 16.03 6.99
C ARG A 110 -8.34 16.07 8.47
N ALA A 111 -9.44 16.75 8.77
CA ALA A 111 -9.99 16.81 10.12
C ALA A 111 -10.39 15.44 10.68
N ASN A 112 -10.76 14.49 9.81
CA ASN A 112 -11.11 13.13 10.21
C ASN A 112 -9.88 12.21 10.29
N TYR A 113 -8.79 12.57 9.62
CA TYR A 113 -7.58 11.74 9.49
C TYR A 113 -6.31 12.56 9.78
N PRO A 114 -6.20 13.22 10.95
CA PRO A 114 -5.09 14.12 11.25
C PRO A 114 -3.74 13.40 11.36
N GLU A 115 -3.72 12.18 11.91
CA GLU A 115 -2.49 11.39 12.03
C GLU A 115 -1.97 10.96 10.65
N LEU A 116 -2.86 10.56 9.74
CA LEU A 116 -2.49 10.23 8.37
C LEU A 116 -1.98 11.45 7.61
N ASP A 117 -2.69 12.59 7.67
CA ASP A 117 -2.23 13.84 7.04
C ASP A 117 -0.84 14.25 7.51
N ALA A 118 -0.56 14.14 8.82
CA ALA A 118 0.77 14.42 9.35
C ALA A 118 1.84 13.43 8.85
N ALA A 119 1.49 12.16 8.66
CA ALA A 119 2.42 11.11 8.30
C ALA A 119 2.82 11.13 6.81
N VAL A 120 1.87 11.41 5.90
CA VAL A 120 2.10 11.22 4.45
C VAL A 120 2.09 12.50 3.63
N TYR A 121 1.70 13.64 4.21
CA TYR A 121 1.68 14.90 3.47
C TYR A 121 3.06 15.23 2.89
N VAL A 122 3.09 15.53 1.60
CA VAL A 122 4.33 15.80 0.84
C VAL A 122 5.08 17.07 1.27
N GLY A 123 4.48 17.89 2.14
CA GLY A 123 5.04 19.16 2.56
C GLY A 123 4.69 20.32 1.61
N ASP A 124 4.77 21.53 2.14
CA ASP A 124 4.29 22.74 1.44
C ASP A 124 5.05 23.03 0.14
N THR A 125 6.33 22.67 0.08
CA THR A 125 7.17 22.86 -1.12
C THR A 125 6.74 21.96 -2.27
N ALA A 126 6.40 20.69 -1.98
CA ALA A 126 6.03 19.72 -3.00
C ALA A 126 4.52 19.76 -3.33
N ASN A 127 3.69 20.34 -2.46
CA ASN A 127 2.24 20.42 -2.63
C ASN A 127 1.78 20.88 -4.02
N PRO A 128 2.39 21.89 -4.68
CA PRO A 128 1.91 22.37 -5.98
C PRO A 128 2.10 21.37 -7.13
N THR A 129 3.04 20.43 -7.01
CA THR A 129 3.47 19.56 -8.13
C THR A 129 3.40 18.07 -7.84
N ALA A 130 3.32 17.66 -6.57
CA ALA A 130 3.37 16.25 -6.20
C ALA A 130 2.24 15.42 -6.82
N SER A 131 2.56 14.20 -7.22
CA SER A 131 1.61 13.26 -7.84
C SER A 131 0.55 12.76 -6.86
N ALA A 132 0.91 12.64 -5.58
CA ALA A 132 0.04 12.14 -4.52
C ALA A 132 0.29 12.84 -3.18
N PHE A 133 -0.60 12.61 -2.21
CA PHE A 133 -0.51 13.08 -0.82
C PHE A 133 -0.32 14.59 -0.66
N TYR A 134 -0.85 15.36 -1.61
CA TYR A 134 -0.94 16.81 -1.54
C TYR A 134 -2.30 17.24 -0.97
N ARG A 135 -2.38 18.48 -0.52
CA ARG A 135 -3.58 19.10 0.03
C ARG A 135 -4.30 19.94 -1.02
N SER A 136 -5.63 19.93 -0.93
CA SER A 136 -6.54 20.60 -1.85
C SER A 136 -7.73 21.19 -1.11
N ASP A 137 -8.33 22.25 -1.67
CA ASP A 137 -9.58 22.82 -1.17
C ASP A 137 -10.81 21.94 -1.53
N ASP A 138 -10.67 21.08 -2.52
CA ASP A 138 -11.70 20.17 -3.02
C ASP A 138 -11.29 18.70 -2.93
N ALA A 139 -12.28 17.81 -2.84
CA ALA A 139 -12.06 16.36 -2.76
C ALA A 139 -11.54 15.73 -4.06
N SER A 140 -11.59 16.45 -5.19
CA SER A 140 -11.10 15.97 -6.49
C SER A 140 -9.63 16.30 -6.74
N GLY A 141 -9.00 17.10 -5.87
CA GLY A 141 -7.58 17.45 -5.97
C GLY A 141 -7.24 18.51 -7.03
N VAL A 142 -8.24 19.21 -7.56
CA VAL A 142 -8.05 20.18 -8.64
C VAL A 142 -7.48 21.51 -8.12
N VAL A 143 -7.91 21.96 -6.95
CA VAL A 143 -7.59 23.26 -6.35
C VAL A 143 -6.58 23.08 -5.23
N ARG A 144 -5.32 22.86 -5.61
CA ARG A 144 -4.21 22.62 -4.67
C ARG A 144 -4.02 23.81 -3.73
N ASN A 145 -3.98 23.51 -2.43
CA ASN A 145 -3.80 24.50 -1.37
C ASN A 145 -3.16 23.84 -0.15
N VAL A 146 -2.03 24.38 0.33
CA VAL A 146 -1.31 23.88 1.52
C VAL A 146 -2.16 23.91 2.79
N SER A 147 -3.15 24.81 2.84
CA SER A 147 -4.14 24.94 3.92
C SER A 147 -5.47 24.24 3.61
N GLY A 148 -5.58 23.56 2.46
CA GLY A 148 -6.82 22.95 2.00
C GLY A 148 -7.36 21.89 2.95
N ALA A 149 -8.68 21.69 2.94
CA ALA A 149 -9.36 20.78 3.86
C ALA A 149 -9.16 19.29 3.51
N TYR A 150 -8.75 18.99 2.29
CA TYR A 150 -8.62 17.62 1.78
C TYR A 150 -7.16 17.22 1.60
N LEU A 151 -6.85 15.96 1.91
CA LEU A 151 -5.62 15.27 1.51
C LEU A 151 -5.96 14.32 0.37
N ILE A 152 -5.25 14.42 -0.75
CA ILE A 152 -5.51 13.61 -1.95
C ILE A 152 -4.65 12.35 -1.92
N LEU A 153 -5.29 11.18 -1.89
CA LEU A 153 -4.60 9.90 -1.94
C LEU A 153 -4.25 9.52 -3.39
N PRO A 154 -3.21 8.71 -3.63
CA PRO A 154 -2.93 8.18 -4.96
C PRO A 154 -4.05 7.26 -5.47
N ASP A 155 -4.19 7.16 -6.79
CA ASP A 155 -4.99 6.13 -7.44
C ASP A 155 -4.09 4.99 -7.90
N THR A 156 -4.28 3.82 -7.30
CA THR A 156 -3.45 2.63 -7.58
C THR A 156 -4.17 1.59 -8.44
N ARG A 157 -5.42 1.86 -8.82
CA ARG A 157 -6.23 0.90 -9.58
C ARG A 157 -5.63 0.68 -10.97
N GLY A 158 -5.38 -0.59 -11.30
CA GLY A 158 -4.80 -0.99 -12.60
C GLY A 158 -3.29 -0.77 -12.72
N TYR A 159 -2.62 -0.22 -11.70
CA TYR A 159 -1.18 0.01 -11.71
C TYR A 159 -0.43 -1.06 -10.92
N ALA A 160 0.77 -1.39 -11.39
CA ALA A 160 1.75 -2.14 -10.62
C ALA A 160 2.56 -1.18 -9.75
N LEU A 161 2.70 -1.50 -8.46
CA LEU A 161 3.53 -0.71 -7.55
C LEU A 161 5.02 -1.00 -7.77
N ARG A 162 5.85 0.04 -7.62
CA ARG A 162 7.31 -0.06 -7.64
C ARG A 162 7.90 0.69 -6.45
N GLY A 163 9.10 0.30 -6.04
CA GLY A 163 9.88 1.07 -5.08
C GLY A 163 10.31 2.41 -5.69
N LEU A 164 10.26 3.47 -4.87
CA LEU A 164 10.85 4.76 -5.20
C LEU A 164 12.35 4.72 -4.87
N ASP A 165 13.19 4.85 -5.88
CA ASP A 165 14.65 4.87 -5.72
C ASP A 165 15.15 6.32 -5.72
N VAL A 166 15.00 6.97 -4.57
CA VAL A 166 15.40 8.38 -4.38
C VAL A 166 16.88 8.60 -4.67
N ALA A 167 17.72 7.57 -4.49
CA ALA A 167 19.16 7.64 -4.73
C ALA A 167 19.55 7.41 -6.20
N ALA A 168 18.59 7.06 -7.06
CA ALA A 168 18.82 6.70 -8.46
C ALA A 168 19.93 5.64 -8.67
N SER A 169 19.99 4.66 -7.76
CA SER A 169 21.03 3.62 -7.73
C SER A 169 20.74 2.43 -8.65
N VAL A 170 19.46 2.13 -8.85
CA VAL A 170 18.92 1.07 -9.72
C VAL A 170 18.11 1.69 -10.85
N ASP A 171 17.42 2.79 -10.56
CA ASP A 171 16.56 3.51 -11.48
C ASP A 171 17.19 4.87 -11.80
N PRO A 172 17.78 5.07 -13.00
CA PRO A 172 18.48 6.32 -13.33
C PRO A 172 17.62 7.58 -13.22
N ASP A 173 16.31 7.45 -13.42
CA ASP A 173 15.36 8.56 -13.30
C ASP A 173 14.78 8.67 -11.88
N GLY A 174 15.15 7.79 -10.95
CA GLY A 174 14.56 7.67 -9.61
C GLY A 174 14.64 8.95 -8.80
N ALA A 175 15.70 9.74 -8.96
CA ALA A 175 15.88 11.05 -8.31
C ALA A 175 14.94 12.14 -8.84
N SER A 176 14.34 11.95 -10.03
CA SER A 176 13.36 12.86 -10.62
C SER A 176 11.91 12.44 -10.37
N ARG A 177 11.71 11.24 -9.79
CA ARG A 177 10.39 10.66 -9.52
C ARG A 177 9.98 10.98 -8.10
N ASP A 178 8.68 11.17 -7.90
CA ASP A 178 8.06 11.39 -6.60
C ASP A 178 7.09 10.25 -6.25
N LEU A 179 6.70 10.16 -4.97
CA LEU A 179 5.73 9.17 -4.52
C LEU A 179 4.41 9.33 -5.27
N GLY A 180 3.90 8.23 -5.81
CA GLY A 180 2.67 8.22 -6.60
C GLY A 180 2.86 8.67 -8.05
N SER A 181 4.07 8.98 -8.51
CA SER A 181 4.33 9.19 -9.94
C SER A 181 4.00 7.93 -10.74
N VAL A 182 3.37 8.14 -11.89
CA VAL A 182 2.98 7.07 -12.82
C VAL A 182 3.98 7.02 -13.97
N GLN A 183 4.28 5.81 -14.41
CA GLN A 183 5.05 5.58 -15.63
C GLN A 183 4.16 4.91 -16.66
N ASP A 184 4.25 5.39 -17.88
CA ASP A 184 3.64 4.70 -19.01
C ASP A 184 4.35 3.36 -19.23
N PHE A 185 3.60 2.41 -19.82
CA PHE A 185 4.16 1.13 -20.17
C PHE A 185 5.28 1.31 -21.22
N ALA A 186 6.31 0.49 -21.11
CA ALA A 186 7.37 0.40 -22.12
C ALA A 186 7.61 -1.08 -22.43
N ILE A 187 7.77 -1.40 -23.71
CA ILE A 187 8.31 -2.68 -24.16
C ILE A 187 9.76 -2.52 -24.55
N GLU A 188 10.51 -3.62 -24.50
CA GLU A 188 11.84 -3.67 -25.11
C GLU A 188 11.74 -3.50 -26.64
N ASN A 189 12.84 -3.06 -27.25
CA ASN A 189 12.91 -2.87 -28.69
C ASN A 189 12.75 -4.21 -29.43
N ILE A 190 11.82 -4.29 -30.38
CA ILE A 190 11.63 -5.46 -31.24
C ILE A 190 12.39 -5.24 -32.54
N THR A 191 13.44 -6.03 -32.75
CA THR A 191 14.28 -5.93 -33.95
C THR A 191 13.96 -7.03 -34.96
N GLY A 192 14.02 -6.69 -36.24
CA GLY A 192 13.99 -7.64 -37.35
C GLY A 192 14.71 -7.03 -38.56
N ALA A 193 15.03 -7.86 -39.54
CA ALA A 193 15.62 -7.41 -40.79
C ALA A 193 15.06 -8.20 -41.96
N PHE A 194 14.98 -7.55 -43.12
CA PHE A 194 14.59 -8.17 -44.37
C PHE A 194 15.38 -7.53 -45.51
N ASP A 195 15.75 -8.32 -46.52
CA ASP A 195 16.46 -7.81 -47.70
C ASP A 195 15.46 -7.42 -48.81
N ALA A 196 15.55 -6.18 -49.28
CA ALA A 196 14.69 -5.60 -50.32
C ALA A 196 15.31 -5.78 -51.72
N ARG A 197 15.65 -7.01 -52.13
CA ARG A 197 16.13 -7.26 -53.51
C ARG A 197 14.96 -7.45 -54.47
N LEU A 198 14.88 -6.58 -55.48
CA LEU A 198 13.86 -6.60 -56.52
C LEU A 198 14.11 -7.65 -57.63
N ASN A 199 15.31 -8.22 -57.72
CA ASN A 199 15.70 -9.06 -58.87
C ASN A 199 16.58 -10.26 -58.49
N SER A 200 16.12 -11.11 -57.59
CA SER A 200 16.81 -12.37 -57.31
C SER A 200 15.82 -13.52 -57.25
N LEU A 201 16.00 -14.45 -58.18
CA LEU A 201 15.38 -15.78 -58.28
C LEU A 201 15.70 -16.68 -57.06
N LEU A 202 16.30 -16.13 -56.00
CA LEU A 202 16.76 -16.81 -54.78
C LEU A 202 16.15 -16.08 -53.59
N GLY A 203 15.30 -16.80 -52.84
CA GLY A 203 14.42 -16.28 -51.79
C GLY A 203 15.12 -15.35 -50.80
N GLY A 204 14.52 -14.18 -50.56
CA GLY A 204 14.99 -13.28 -49.52
C GLY A 204 14.80 -13.90 -48.13
N SER A 205 15.81 -13.72 -47.27
CA SER A 205 15.80 -14.16 -45.88
C SER A 205 15.02 -13.16 -45.03
N ASP A 206 13.96 -13.62 -44.38
CA ASP A 206 13.24 -12.94 -43.30
C ASP A 206 13.68 -13.50 -41.94
N ILE A 207 13.95 -12.62 -40.98
CA ILE A 207 14.31 -12.98 -39.61
C ILE A 207 13.60 -12.05 -38.63
N GLY A 208 13.11 -12.63 -37.53
CA GLY A 208 12.45 -11.89 -36.46
C GLY A 208 11.02 -11.54 -36.81
N ALA A 209 10.59 -10.32 -36.49
CA ALA A 209 9.20 -9.88 -36.65
C ALA A 209 8.76 -9.63 -38.10
N PHE A 210 9.60 -9.92 -39.10
CA PHE A 210 9.25 -9.78 -40.52
C PHE A 210 8.99 -11.13 -41.15
N ALA A 211 7.98 -11.18 -42.02
CA ALA A 211 7.68 -12.34 -42.85
C ALA A 211 7.42 -11.93 -44.30
N PHE A 212 7.95 -12.67 -45.27
CA PHE A 212 7.68 -12.45 -46.69
C PHE A 212 6.55 -13.32 -47.21
N THR A 213 5.63 -12.71 -47.96
CA THR A 213 4.64 -13.45 -48.76
C THR A 213 4.72 -13.05 -50.23
N THR A 214 4.65 -14.03 -51.13
CA THR A 214 4.62 -13.79 -52.58
C THR A 214 3.21 -13.33 -52.94
N ALA A 215 3.06 -12.08 -53.37
CA ALA A 215 1.77 -11.48 -53.68
C ALA A 215 1.34 -11.67 -55.16
N GLY A 216 2.22 -12.24 -55.99
CA GLY A 216 1.98 -12.53 -57.41
C GLY A 216 3.17 -12.19 -58.29
N SER A 217 3.02 -12.39 -59.61
CA SER A 217 3.99 -11.92 -60.60
C SER A 217 3.67 -10.48 -61.02
N ALA A 218 4.67 -9.59 -60.98
CA ALA A 218 4.59 -8.28 -61.63
C ALA A 218 5.44 -8.27 -62.91
N SER A 219 4.85 -7.71 -63.96
CA SER A 219 5.61 -7.13 -65.07
C SER A 219 6.06 -5.74 -64.61
N ASP A 220 7.31 -5.56 -64.21
CA ASP A 220 7.88 -4.21 -64.17
C ASP A 220 7.92 -3.66 -65.60
N VAL A 221 7.59 -2.38 -65.77
CA VAL A 221 7.89 -1.67 -67.02
C VAL A 221 9.40 -1.42 -67.06
N SER A 222 10.16 -2.47 -67.39
CA SER A 222 11.26 -2.40 -68.35
C SER A 222 11.75 -3.81 -68.68
N THR A 223 11.44 -4.23 -69.90
CA THR A 223 12.21 -5.17 -70.73
C THR A 223 12.77 -6.45 -70.08
N THR A 224 12.00 -7.53 -70.26
CA THR A 224 12.46 -8.94 -70.28
C THR A 224 12.88 -9.53 -68.93
N GLY A 225 11.88 -9.97 -68.15
CA GLY A 225 12.06 -10.84 -66.99
C GLY A 225 10.84 -10.78 -66.06
N SER A 226 10.30 -11.92 -65.64
CA SER A 226 9.22 -11.96 -64.65
C SER A 226 9.76 -11.58 -63.28
N THR A 227 9.44 -10.40 -62.77
CA THR A 227 9.73 -9.97 -61.39
C THR A 227 8.58 -10.34 -60.46
N LEU A 228 8.86 -10.74 -59.22
CA LEU A 228 7.82 -11.10 -58.23
C LEU A 228 7.50 -9.88 -57.34
N ILE A 229 6.21 -9.60 -57.09
CA ILE A 229 5.83 -8.67 -56.03
C ILE A 229 5.93 -9.41 -54.70
N ARG A 230 6.66 -8.82 -53.74
CA ARG A 230 6.76 -9.33 -52.37
C ARG A 230 6.08 -8.35 -51.42
N THR A 231 5.20 -8.89 -50.57
CA THR A 231 4.67 -8.16 -49.42
C THR A 231 5.52 -8.50 -48.21
N VAL A 232 5.96 -7.47 -47.48
CA VAL A 232 6.64 -7.62 -46.19
C VAL A 232 5.62 -7.33 -45.10
N THR A 233 5.35 -8.32 -44.26
CA THR A 233 4.47 -8.16 -43.11
C THR A 233 5.32 -8.05 -41.86
N PHE A 234 5.07 -7.01 -41.06
CA PHE A 234 5.55 -6.96 -39.68
C PHE A 234 4.50 -7.60 -38.78
N ASP A 235 4.91 -8.62 -38.02
CA ASP A 235 4.07 -9.29 -37.03
C ASP A 235 4.91 -9.61 -35.78
N ALA A 236 4.72 -8.81 -34.73
CA ALA A 236 5.38 -9.00 -33.45
C ALA A 236 5.00 -10.33 -32.76
N SER A 237 3.84 -10.91 -33.06
CA SER A 237 3.36 -12.14 -32.44
C SER A 237 4.25 -13.36 -32.75
N THR A 238 5.10 -13.24 -33.76
CA THR A 238 6.06 -14.28 -34.16
C THR A 238 7.26 -14.40 -33.22
N VAL A 239 7.56 -13.37 -32.44
CA VAL A 239 8.74 -13.32 -31.53
C VAL A 239 8.37 -12.99 -30.09
N VAL A 240 7.20 -12.42 -29.84
CA VAL A 240 6.71 -12.11 -28.50
C VAL A 240 5.20 -12.40 -28.38
N ASN A 241 4.73 -12.67 -27.17
CA ASN A 241 3.29 -12.76 -26.94
C ASN A 241 2.65 -11.36 -27.05
N THR A 242 1.58 -11.24 -27.82
CA THR A 242 0.88 -9.97 -28.05
C THR A 242 -0.50 -9.95 -27.40
N ALA A 243 -0.88 -8.79 -26.87
CA ALA A 243 -2.22 -8.49 -26.38
C ALA A 243 -2.53 -7.00 -26.60
N THR A 244 -3.78 -6.57 -26.37
CA THR A 244 -4.17 -5.14 -26.44
C THR A 244 -3.45 -4.28 -25.39
N GLU A 245 -2.95 -4.89 -24.31
CA GLU A 245 -2.21 -4.25 -23.22
C GLU A 245 -0.97 -5.07 -22.90
N THR A 246 0.18 -4.40 -22.80
CA THR A 246 1.44 -5.01 -22.34
C THR A 246 1.38 -5.19 -20.83
N ARG A 247 1.40 -6.44 -20.36
CA ARG A 247 1.43 -6.75 -18.93
C ARG A 247 2.20 -8.03 -18.65
N MET A 248 2.83 -8.06 -17.49
CA MET A 248 3.28 -9.31 -16.90
C MET A 248 2.08 -10.13 -16.41
N VAL A 249 2.30 -11.43 -16.16
CA VAL A 249 1.30 -12.23 -15.41
C VAL A 249 1.12 -11.59 -14.03
N ASN A 250 -0.12 -11.26 -13.69
CA ASN A 250 -0.45 -10.55 -12.46
C ASN A 250 -1.74 -11.10 -11.83
N VAL A 251 -2.00 -10.67 -10.60
CA VAL A 251 -3.24 -10.91 -9.86
C VAL A 251 -3.80 -9.58 -9.38
N ALA A 252 -5.10 -9.37 -9.57
CA ALA A 252 -5.76 -8.16 -9.12
C ALA A 252 -6.00 -8.20 -7.60
N THR A 253 -5.65 -7.11 -6.93
CA THR A 253 -5.90 -6.89 -5.51
C THR A 253 -6.14 -5.39 -5.28
N LYS A 254 -6.63 -5.01 -4.11
CA LYS A 254 -6.79 -3.59 -3.74
C LYS A 254 -5.60 -3.16 -2.90
N PHE A 255 -5.12 -1.94 -3.10
CA PHE A 255 -4.13 -1.34 -2.22
C PHE A 255 -4.82 -0.34 -1.32
N GLY A 256 -4.40 -0.33 -0.05
CA GLY A 256 -4.89 0.59 0.95
C GLY A 256 -3.76 1.18 1.77
N ILE A 257 -4.11 2.15 2.61
CA ILE A 257 -3.22 2.80 3.55
C ILE A 257 -3.86 2.82 4.93
N ARG A 258 -3.06 2.56 5.96
CA ARG A 258 -3.50 2.68 7.34
C ARG A 258 -3.57 4.15 7.73
N TYR A 259 -4.58 4.52 8.50
CA TYR A 259 -4.79 5.86 9.05
C TYR A 259 -4.99 5.79 10.55
#